data_AF-A0A1R3TP25-F1
#
_entry.id   AF-A0A1R3TP25-F1
#
_cell.length_a   1.000
_cell.length_b   1.000
_cell.length_c   1.000
_cell.angle_alpha   90.00
_cell.angle_beta   90.00
_cell.angle_gamma   90.00
#
_symmetry.space_group_name_H-M   'P 1'
#
loop_
_entity.id
_entity.type
_entity.pdbx_description
1 polymer ?
#
loop_
_entity_poly.entity_id
_entity_poly.type
_entity_poly.pdbx_seq_one_letter_code
_entity_poly.pdbx_strand_id
1 'polypeptide(L)' 'MSNNLVVPGNITILPLPPKSPELNPVENIWQFMRDNWLSNRVFKSYEDIVDHCCYAWRTLQQRPWKIMSIGRRHWAQRF' A
#
# COMPACT_ATOMS: atom_id res chain seq x y z
N MET A 1 6.42 17.39 14.84
CA MET A 1 5.96 17.43 13.43
C MET A 1 6.37 18.79 12.88
N SER A 2 6.83 18.89 11.63
CA SER A 2 7.09 20.20 11.02
C SER A 2 5.74 20.92 10.83
N ASN A 3 5.60 22.15 11.34
CA ASN A 3 4.36 22.93 11.26
C ASN A 3 4.08 23.50 9.84
N ASN A 4 4.87 23.11 8.85
CA ASN A 4 4.74 23.59 7.48
C ASN A 4 3.68 22.84 6.66
N LEU A 5 3.18 21.70 7.14
CA LEU A 5 2.15 20.94 6.44
C LEU A 5 0.78 21.56 6.70
N VAL A 6 0.22 22.22 5.68
CA VAL A 6 -1.16 22.69 5.70
C VAL A 6 -2.08 21.51 5.38
N VAL A 7 -2.81 21.01 6.37
CA VAL A 7 -3.76 19.89 6.21
C VAL A 7 -5.14 20.46 5.89
N PRO A 8 -5.77 20.08 4.77
CA PRO A 8 -7.16 20.44 4.47
C PRO A 8 -8.13 19.96 5.55
N GLY A 9 -9.18 20.74 5.85
CA GLY A 9 -10.14 20.42 6.91
C GLY A 9 -10.94 19.12 6.72
N ASN A 10 -10.89 18.52 5.54
CA ASN A 10 -11.52 17.24 5.21
C ASN A 10 -10.56 16.04 5.26
N ILE A 11 -9.34 16.21 5.76
CA ILE A 11 -8.32 15.15 5.87
C ILE A 11 -7.85 15.06 7.33
N THR A 12 -8.02 13.88 7.93
CA THR A 12 -7.43 13.57 9.23
C THR A 12 -6.09 12.86 9.04
N ILE A 13 -5.03 13.38 9.65
CA ILE A 13 -3.73 12.70 9.66
C ILE A 13 -3.72 11.64 10.76
N LEU A 14 -3.54 10.39 10.38
CA LEU A 14 -3.31 9.29 11.31
C LEU A 14 -1.79 9.09 11.51
N PRO A 15 -1.21 9.45 12.67
CA PRO A 15 0.22 9.32 12.88
C PRO A 15 0.63 7.85 12.98
N LEU A 16 1.60 7.47 12.14
CA LEU A 16 2.25 6.16 12.21
C LEU A 16 3.55 6.30 13.03
N PRO A 17 3.77 5.45 14.06
CA PRO A 17 5.02 5.44 14.80
C PRO A 17 6.23 5.20 13.88
N PRO A 18 7.35 5.91 14.09
CA PRO A 18 8.58 5.65 13.36
C PRO A 18 9.02 4.19 13.51
N LYS A 19 9.52 3.59 12.42
CA LYS A 19 10.06 2.22 12.39
C LYS A 19 9.05 1.12 12.78
N SER A 20 7.75 1.36 12.59
CA SER A 20 6.68 0.37 12.79
C SER A 20 6.02 -0.08 11.48
N PRO A 21 6.75 -0.79 10.59
CA PRO A 21 6.17 -1.29 9.33
C PRO A 21 4.99 -2.24 9.55
N GLU A 22 4.95 -2.97 10.67
CA GLU A 22 3.86 -3.87 11.07
C GLU A 22 2.51 -3.15 11.24
N LEU A 23 2.55 -1.86 11.57
CA LEU A 23 1.35 -1.05 11.72
C LEU A 23 0.87 -0.49 10.37
N ASN A 24 1.76 -0.33 9.39
CA ASN A 24 1.44 0.24 8.09
C ASN A 24 0.66 -0.76 7.20
N PRO A 25 -0.64 -0.51 6.89
CA PRO A 25 -1.42 -1.42 6.06
C PRO A 25 -0.88 -1.56 4.63
N VAL A 26 -0.13 -0.57 4.14
CA VAL A 26 0.47 -0.56 2.81
C VAL A 26 1.53 -1.67 2.67
N GLU A 27 2.26 -2.00 3.75
CA GLU A 27 3.27 -3.08 3.70
C GLU A 27 2.65 -4.44 3.39
N ASN A 28 1.46 -4.73 3.90
CA ASN A 28 0.76 -5.98 3.57
C ASN A 28 0.23 -6.00 2.14
N ILE A 29 -0.16 -4.84 1.60
CA ILE A 29 -0.53 -4.74 0.18
C ILE A 29 0.68 -5.06 -0.70
N TRP A 30 1.85 -4.49 -0.36
CA TRP A 30 3.08 -4.80 -1.08
C TRP A 30 3.49 -6.26 -0.97
N GLN A 31 3.41 -6.84 0.22
CA GLN A 31 3.67 -8.26 0.41
C GLN A 31 2.74 -9.11 -0.45
N PHE A 32 1.42 -8.84 -0.41
CA PHE A 32 0.45 -9.55 -1.23
C PHE A 32 0.77 -9.45 -2.73
N MET A 33 1.11 -8.26 -3.24
CA MET A 33 1.48 -8.09 -4.65
C MET A 33 2.75 -8.86 -5.02
N ARG A 34 3.76 -8.86 -4.15
CA ARG A 34 5.00 -9.63 -4.36
C ARG A 34 4.72 -11.12 -4.39
N ASP A 35 3.99 -11.65 -3.41
CA ASP A 35 3.74 -13.08 -3.27
C ASP A 35 2.89 -13.64 -4.43
N ASN A 36 2.03 -12.81 -5.04
CA ASN A 36 1.06 -13.28 -6.04
C ASN A 36 1.43 -12.96 -7.48
N TRP A 37 2.14 -11.85 -7.73
CA TRP A 37 2.36 -11.36 -9.10
C TRP A 37 3.80 -11.04 -9.43
N LEU A 38 4.58 -10.49 -8.48
CA LEU A 38 5.86 -9.85 -8.81
C LEU A 38 7.10 -10.64 -8.39
N SER A 39 6.98 -11.64 -7.50
CA SER A 39 8.12 -12.45 -7.06
C SER A 39 8.57 -13.47 -8.12
N ASN A 40 9.85 -13.88 -8.05
CA ASN A 40 10.45 -14.95 -8.87
C ASN A 40 10.31 -14.74 -10.39
N ARG A 41 10.44 -13.49 -10.84
CA ARG A 41 10.42 -13.12 -12.27
C ARG A 41 11.77 -12.57 -12.71
N VAL A 42 12.13 -12.85 -13.96
CA VAL A 42 13.23 -12.19 -14.66
C VAL A 42 12.62 -11.24 -15.68
N PHE A 43 12.98 -9.96 -15.59
CA PHE A 43 12.47 -8.91 -16.46
C PHE A 43 13.49 -8.60 -17.56
N LYS A 44 12.99 -8.35 -18.78
CA LYS A 44 13.86 -8.11 -19.94
C LYS A 44 14.33 -6.66 -20.05
N SER A 45 13.57 -5.72 -19.52
CA SER A 45 13.88 -4.30 -19.50
C SER A 45 13.18 -3.59 -18.35
N TYR A 46 13.44 -2.30 -18.21
CA TYR A 46 12.75 -1.46 -17.23
C TYR A 46 11.24 -1.36 -17.55
N GLU A 47 10.90 -1.20 -18.82
CA GLU A 47 9.51 -1.10 -19.29
C GLU A 47 8.73 -2.38 -18.93
N ASP A 48 9.36 -3.55 -19.07
CA ASP A 48 8.78 -4.84 -18.69
C ASP A 48 8.45 -4.91 -17.18
N ILE A 49 9.30 -4.32 -16.32
CA ILE A 49 9.01 -4.19 -14.88
C ILE A 49 7.79 -3.31 -14.66
N VAL A 50 7.75 -2.13 -15.29
CA VAL A 50 6.66 -1.16 -15.13
C VAL A 50 5.34 -1.76 -15.58
N ASP A 51 5.32 -2.43 -16.73
CA ASP A 51 4.11 -3.07 -17.27
C ASP A 51 3.55 -4.13 -16.33
N HIS A 52 4.41 -5.00 -15.78
CA HIS A 52 4.01 -6.00 -14.80
C HIS A 52 3.48 -5.39 -13.50
N CYS A 53 4.15 -4.34 -12.98
CA CYS A 53 3.69 -3.60 -11.82
C CYS A 53 2.32 -2.95 -12.06
N CYS A 54 2.14 -2.30 -13.21
CA CYS A 54 0.87 -1.69 -13.61
C CYS A 54 -0.25 -2.73 -13.75
N TYR A 55 0.05 -3.89 -14.34
CA TYR A 55 -0.90 -5.00 -14.43
C TYR A 55 -1.31 -5.50 -13.04
N ALA A 56 -0.35 -5.77 -12.15
CA ALA A 56 -0.61 -6.23 -10.79
C ALA A 56 -1.45 -5.22 -10.01
N TRP A 57 -1.11 -3.93 -10.11
CA TRP A 57 -1.83 -2.85 -9.45
C TRP A 57 -3.28 -2.73 -9.96
N ARG A 58 -3.49 -2.68 -11.28
CA ARG A 58 -4.84 -2.61 -11.88
C ARG A 58 -5.69 -3.82 -11.48
N THR A 59 -5.08 -5.00 -11.45
CA THR A 59 -5.77 -6.24 -11.03
C THR A 59 -6.20 -6.16 -9.57
N LEU A 60 -5.37 -5.62 -8.68
CA LEU A 60 -5.73 -5.42 -7.28
C LEU A 60 -6.79 -4.34 -7.11
N GLN A 61 -6.67 -3.22 -7.82
CA GLN A 61 -7.63 -2.10 -7.78
C GLN A 61 -9.04 -2.54 -8.15
N GLN A 62 -9.19 -3.46 -9.10
CA GLN A 62 -10.48 -4.06 -9.47
C GLN A 62 -11.08 -4.96 -8.38
N ARG A 63 -10.36 -5.21 -7.27
CA ARG A 63 -10.76 -6.07 -6.16
C ARG A 63 -10.82 -5.29 -4.84
N PRO A 64 -11.72 -4.29 -4.70
CA PRO A 64 -11.77 -3.42 -3.52
C PRO A 64 -11.96 -4.17 -2.20
N TRP A 65 -12.75 -5.26 -2.20
CA TRP A 65 -12.93 -6.12 -1.04
C TRP A 65 -11.65 -6.78 -0.56
N LYS A 66 -10.77 -7.16 -1.50
CA LYS A 66 -9.46 -7.74 -1.16
C LYS A 66 -8.56 -6.68 -0.53
N ILE A 67 -8.52 -5.47 -1.09
CA ILE A 67 -7.77 -4.34 -0.52
C ILE A 67 -8.23 -4.07 0.92
N MET A 68 -9.55 -3.99 1.14
CA MET A 68 -10.10 -3.79 2.49
C MET A 68 -9.72 -4.91 3.45
N SER A 69 -9.79 -6.18 3.02
CA SER A 69 -9.40 -7.31 3.86
C SER A 69 -7.92 -7.28 4.28
N ILE A 70 -7.03 -6.82 3.39
CA ILE A 70 -5.58 -6.76 3.64
C ILE A 70 -5.23 -5.54 4.51
N GLY A 71 -5.85 -4.39 4.23
CA GLY A 71 -5.52 -3.10 4.82
C GLY A 71 -6.24 -2.80 6.14
N ARG A 72 -7.24 -3.58 6.56
CA ARG A 72 -7.92 -3.37 7.85
C ARG A 72 -6.94 -3.53 9.02
N ARG A 73 -7.00 -2.59 9.96
CA ARG A 73 -6.15 -2.55 11.17
C ARG A 73 -6.98 -2.11 12.37
N HIS A 74 -7.02 -2.94 13.41
CA HIS A 74 -7.76 -2.63 14.64
C HIS A 74 -7.25 -1.36 15.33
N TRP A 75 -5.94 -1.09 15.29
CA TRP A 75 -5.34 0.09 15.91
C TRP A 75 -5.81 1.40 15.24
N ALA A 76 -6.09 1.37 13.93
CA ALA A 76 -6.47 2.54 13.14
C ALA A 76 -7.95 2.91 13.25
N GLN A 77 -8.78 2.08 13.90
CA GLN A 77 -10.23 2.28 14.05
C GLN A 77 -10.61 3.07 15.31
N ARG A 78 -9.64 3.56 16.08
CA ARG A 78 -9.85 4.17 17.40
C ARG A 78 -9.81 5.70 17.38
N PHE A 79 -9.86 6.33 16.21
CA PHE A 79 -9.72 7.77 16.00
C PHE A 79 -10.91 8.34 15.23
#